data_AF-A0A538D520-F1
#
_entry.id   AF-A0A538D520-F1
#
_cell.length_a   1.000
_cell.length_b   1.000
_cell.length_c   1.000
_cell.angle_alpha   90.00
_cell.angle_beta   90.00
_cell.angle_gamma   90.00
#
_symmetry.space_group_name_H-M   'P 1'
#
loop_
_entity.id
_entity.type
_entity.pdbx_description
1 polymer ?
#
loop_
_entity_poly.entity_id
_entity_poly.type
_entity_poly.pdbx_seq_one_letter_code
_entity_poly.pdbx_strand_id
1 'polypeptide(L)' 'MTDIPADLVKRLRDETGAGMMDCKRALEETNGDFDAAKKLLRERGIAAAGK' A
#
# COMPACT_ATOMS: atom_id res chain seq x y z
N MET A 1 15.68 -5.75 7.89
CA MET A 1 14.56 -6.21 7.06
C MET A 1 13.29 -5.80 7.77
N THR A 2 12.58 -4.82 7.23
CA THR A 2 11.27 -4.44 7.77
C THR A 2 10.32 -5.56 7.37
N ASP A 3 9.97 -6.42 8.32
CA ASP A 3 9.02 -7.51 8.09
C ASP A 3 7.64 -6.90 7.94
N ILE A 4 7.24 -6.63 6.69
CA ILE A 4 5.90 -6.10 6.40
C ILE A 4 4.92 -7.26 6.53
N PRO A 5 3.98 -7.22 7.49
CA PRO A 5 3.03 -8.31 7.67
C PRO A 5 2.17 -8.45 6.42
N ALA A 6 1.95 -9.68 5.95
CA ALA A 6 1.06 -9.96 4.83
C ALA A 6 -0.37 -9.43 5.08
N ASP A 7 -0.79 -9.40 6.34
CA ASP A 7 -2.04 -8.80 6.79
C ASP A 7 -2.09 -7.28 6.57
N LEU A 8 -0.97 -6.59 6.79
CA LEU A 8 -0.85 -5.15 6.58
C LEU A 8 -0.98 -4.81 5.08
N VAL A 9 -0.34 -5.62 4.21
CA VAL A 9 -0.47 -5.50 2.76
C VAL A 9 -1.92 -5.73 2.31
N LYS A 10 -2.59 -6.74 2.87
CA LYS A 10 -4.01 -7.01 2.59
C LYS A 10 -4.91 -5.84 3.02
N ARG A 11 -4.75 -5.32 4.24
CA ARG A 11 -5.52 -4.17 4.73
C ARG A 11 -5.32 -2.94 3.85
N LEU A 12 -4.10 -2.69 3.42
CA LEU A 12 -3.80 -1.54 2.55
C LEU A 12 -4.45 -1.70 1.18
N ARG A 13 -4.46 -2.92 0.64
CA ARG A 13 -5.17 -3.26 -0.60
C ARG A 13 -6.68 -3.07 -0.47
N ASP A 14 -7.30 -3.54 0.61
CA ASP A 14 -8.74 -3.38 0.82
C ASP A 14 -9.15 -1.90 0.93
N GLU A 15 -8.34 -1.06 1.56
CA GLU A 15 -8.65 0.37 1.65
C GLU A 15 -8.33 1.18 0.40
N THR A 16 -7.28 0.83 -0.34
CA THR A 16 -6.84 1.61 -1.52
C THR A 16 -7.34 1.05 -2.84
N GLY A 17 -7.75 -0.22 -2.87
CA GLY A 17 -8.02 -0.97 -4.10
C GLY A 17 -6.77 -1.26 -4.95
N ALA A 18 -5.57 -0.92 -4.49
CA ALA A 18 -4.34 -1.12 -5.24
C ALA A 18 -3.92 -2.59 -5.36
N GLY A 19 -3.07 -2.91 -6.33
CA GLY A 19 -2.50 -4.24 -6.48
C GLY A 19 -1.72 -4.71 -5.24
N MET A 20 -1.69 -6.01 -4.98
CA MET A 20 -0.99 -6.60 -3.82
C MET A 20 0.51 -6.25 -3.81
N MET A 21 1.15 -6.24 -4.99
CA MET A 21 2.56 -5.86 -5.14
C MET A 21 2.79 -4.36 -4.91
N ASP A 22 1.86 -3.51 -5.34
CA ASP A 22 1.96 -2.07 -5.12
C ASP A 22 1.80 -1.72 -3.65
N CYS A 23 0.86 -2.38 -2.96
CA CYS A 23 0.70 -2.24 -1.51
C CYS A 23 1.96 -2.67 -0.76
N LYS A 24 2.56 -3.80 -1.15
CA LYS A 24 3.80 -4.29 -0.54
C LYS A 24 4.95 -3.29 -0.75
N ARG A 25 5.14 -2.81 -1.99
CA ARG A 25 6.16 -1.81 -2.30
C ARG A 25 5.95 -0.50 -1.56
N ALA A 26 4.71 -0.03 -1.48
CA ALA A 26 4.40 1.21 -0.78
C ALA A 26 4.71 1.09 0.71
N LEU A 27 4.37 -0.05 1.33
CA LEU A 27 4.74 -0.35 2.71
C LEU A 27 6.25 -0.50 2.87
N GLU A 28 6.96 -1.11 1.93
CA GLU A 28 8.42 -1.20 1.96
C GLU A 28 9.10 0.18 1.86
N GLU A 29 8.65 1.06 0.96
CA GLU A 29 9.19 2.42 0.81
C GLU A 29 8.89 3.31 2.02
N THR A 30 7.77 3.06 2.70
CA THR A 30 7.33 3.83 3.87
C THR A 30 7.69 3.14 5.19
N ASN A 31 8.52 2.09 5.16
CA ASN A 31 8.94 1.33 6.34
C ASN A 31 7.78 0.77 7.18
N GLY A 32 6.68 0.38 6.53
CA GLY A 32 5.50 -0.19 7.15
C GLY A 32 4.53 0.84 7.69
N ASP A 33 4.74 2.13 7.39
CA ASP A 33 3.81 3.18 7.74
C ASP A 33 2.57 3.10 6.84
N PHE A 34 1.44 2.71 7.45
CA PHE A 34 0.20 2.46 6.73
C PHE A 34 -0.40 3.73 6.12
N ASP A 35 -0.33 4.87 6.82
CA ASP A 35 -0.87 6.14 6.34
C ASP A 35 -0.01 6.68 5.19
N ALA A 36 1.31 6.66 5.38
CA ALA A 36 2.25 7.04 4.33
C ALA A 36 2.13 6.14 3.11
N ALA A 37 1.97 4.81 3.28
CA ALA A 37 1.80 3.90 2.16
C ALA A 37 0.50 4.15 1.40
N LYS A 38 -0.59 4.44 2.12
CA LYS A 38 -1.88 4.78 1.53
C LYS A 38 -1.80 6.08 0.74
N LYS A 39 -1.14 7.09 1.31
CA LYS A 39 -0.91 8.38 0.65
C LYS A 39 -0.01 8.23 -0.57
N LEU A 40 1.05 7.43 -0.47
CA LEU A 40 1.97 7.13 -1.56
C LEU A 40 1.27 6.41 -2.72
N LEU A 41 0.41 5.42 -2.43
CA LEU A 41 -0.41 4.76 -3.45
C LEU A 41 -1.36 5.73 -4.15
N ARG A 42 -1.91 6.69 -3.41
CA ARG A 42 -2.83 7.70 -3.94
C ARG A 42 -2.11 8.79 -4.76
N GLU A 43 -0.96 9.27 -4.28
CA GLU A 43 -0.10 10.21 -5.01
C GLU A 43 0.45 9.59 -6.30
N ARG A 44 0.77 8.30 -6.28
CA ARG A 44 1.19 7.56 -7.48
C ARG A 44 0.06 7.21 -8.43
N GLY A 45 -1.21 7.45 -8.06
CA GLY A 45 -2.37 7.06 -8.86
C GLY A 45 -2.56 5.55 -9.00
N ILE A 46 -1.93 4.76 -8.12
CA ILE A 46 -1.99 3.29 -8.12
C ILE A 46 -3.15 2.79 -7.25
N ALA A 47 -3.54 3.58 -6.23
CA ALA A 47 -4.82 3.40 -5.56
C ALA A 47 -5.91 3.49 -6.62
N ALA A 48 -6.63 2.39 -6.85
CA ALA A 48 -7.50 2.18 -7.99
C ALA A 48 -8.30 3.47 -8.29
N ALA A 49 -7.86 4.20 -9.32
CA ALA A 49 -8.61 5.30 -9.87
C ALA A 49 -9.82 4.66 -10.52
N GLY A 50 -10.92 4.64 -9.76
CA GLY A 50 -12.14 3.96 -10.15
C GLY A 50 -12.57 4.36 -11.54
N LYS A 51 -12.41 3.42 -12.48
CA LYS A 51 -13.40 3.07 -13.48
C LYS A 51 -13.25 1.60 -13.86
#